data_AF-A0A2N6U0Q9-F1
#
_entry.id   AF-A0A2N6U0Q9-F1
#
_cell.length_a   1.000
_cell.length_b   1.000
_cell.length_c   1.000
_cell.angle_alpha   90.00
_cell.angle_beta   90.00
_cell.angle_gamma   90.00
#
_symmetry.space_group_name_H-M   'P 1'
#
loop_
_entity.id
_entity.type
_entity.pdbx_description
1 polymer ?
#
loop_
_entity_poly.entity_id
_entity_poly.type
_entity_poly.pdbx_seq_one_letter_code
_entity_poly.pdbx_strand_id
1 'polypeptide(L)'
;MTETTETTGTSATTGGRRAGSWRTIDLLVTVLIGAAFGVAFLGYGQLYTLIGPLTSAFKPAEGLLMGIWFLPAMVAMLLVRKPGAALLAEMIAAVLSMLLGSQWGWGTAMSGLVQGMGVELAFLLTAYRRFTLPVAMLGGVIAAAVEWLYEKFSYYQDMAWSASFLMLAMCLISGAVLCGLLGWAASRALVATGAVDTLAAGREHSRTAAV
;
A
#
# COMPACT_ATOMS: atom_id res chain seq x y z
N MET A 1 -54.82 -44.48 -9.72
CA MET A 1 -53.50 -44.24 -10.34
C MET A 1 -52.94 -43.02 -9.63
N THR A 2 -52.09 -43.25 -8.63
CA THR A 2 -51.65 -42.23 -7.66
C THR A 2 -50.26 -41.78 -8.07
N GLU A 3 -50.12 -40.55 -8.54
CA GLU A 3 -48.81 -39.96 -8.85
C GLU A 3 -48.13 -39.52 -7.56
N THR A 4 -47.02 -40.19 -7.23
CA THR A 4 -46.04 -39.73 -6.24
C THR A 4 -45.15 -38.66 -6.86
N THR A 5 -45.29 -37.42 -6.44
CA THR A 5 -44.38 -36.32 -6.79
C THR A 5 -43.11 -36.45 -5.96
N GLU A 6 -42.04 -36.98 -6.57
CA GLU A 6 -40.69 -36.98 -6.00
C GLU A 6 -40.14 -35.55 -6.01
N THR A 7 -39.93 -34.96 -4.83
CA THR A 7 -39.32 -33.63 -4.70
C THR A 7 -37.81 -33.80 -4.60
N THR A 8 -37.09 -33.63 -5.71
CA THR A 8 -35.63 -33.66 -5.75
C THR A 8 -35.06 -32.44 -5.02
N GLY A 9 -34.63 -32.64 -3.77
CA GLY A 9 -33.90 -31.63 -3.00
C GLY A 9 -32.53 -31.36 -3.59
N THR A 10 -32.37 -30.25 -4.31
CA THR A 10 -31.04 -29.74 -4.68
C THR A 10 -30.33 -29.25 -3.42
N SER A 11 -29.48 -30.11 -2.85
CA SER A 11 -28.56 -29.73 -1.79
C SER A 11 -27.48 -28.80 -2.36
N ALA A 12 -27.71 -27.50 -2.28
CA ALA A 12 -26.71 -26.50 -2.61
C ALA A 12 -25.58 -26.55 -1.57
N THR A 13 -24.50 -27.29 -1.88
CA THR A 13 -23.24 -27.25 -1.14
C THR A 13 -22.71 -25.83 -1.15
N THR A 14 -22.97 -25.08 -0.07
CA THR A 14 -22.44 -23.74 0.13
C THR A 14 -20.97 -23.88 0.51
N GLY A 15 -20.10 -24.02 -0.49
CA GLY A 15 -18.66 -24.08 -0.30
C GLY A 15 -18.17 -22.78 0.34
N GLY A 16 -17.96 -22.82 1.65
CA GLY A 16 -17.39 -21.71 2.41
C GLY A 16 -15.99 -21.39 1.90
N ARG A 17 -15.87 -20.38 1.03
CA ARG A 17 -14.57 -19.88 0.58
C ARG A 17 -13.77 -19.43 1.81
N ARG A 18 -12.61 -20.04 2.02
CA ARG A 18 -11.69 -19.72 3.13
C ARG A 18 -11.45 -18.21 3.16
N ALA A 19 -11.47 -17.62 4.36
CA ALA A 19 -11.31 -16.18 4.58
C ALA A 19 -10.03 -15.57 3.96
N GLY A 20 -9.06 -16.37 3.53
CA GLY A 20 -7.83 -15.95 2.86
C GLY A 20 -7.80 -16.03 1.32
N SER A 21 -8.80 -16.61 0.63
CA SER A 21 -8.74 -16.75 -0.83
C SER A 21 -8.84 -15.39 -1.53
N TRP A 22 -7.94 -15.11 -2.47
CA TRP A 22 -8.05 -13.98 -3.38
C TRP A 22 -9.24 -14.20 -4.32
N ARG A 23 -10.05 -13.16 -4.54
CA ARG A 23 -11.04 -13.11 -5.62
C ARG A 23 -10.41 -12.44 -6.84
N THR A 24 -10.95 -12.71 -8.02
CA THR A 24 -10.54 -12.00 -9.25
C THR A 24 -10.63 -10.49 -9.08
N ILE A 25 -11.71 -9.98 -8.47
CA ILE A 25 -11.87 -8.55 -8.23
C ILE A 25 -10.83 -7.98 -7.26
N ASP A 26 -10.40 -8.75 -6.26
CA ASP A 26 -9.37 -8.34 -5.31
C ASP A 26 -8.03 -8.13 -6.06
N LEU A 27 -7.67 -9.08 -6.93
CA LEU A 27 -6.50 -9.01 -7.80
C LEU A 27 -6.60 -7.81 -8.76
N LEU A 28 -7.71 -7.68 -9.48
CA LEU A 28 -7.91 -6.60 -10.45
C LEU A 28 -7.81 -5.23 -9.81
N VAL A 29 -8.44 -5.02 -8.65
CA VAL A 29 -8.33 -3.73 -7.95
C VAL A 29 -6.91 -3.46 -7.47
N THR A 30 -6.20 -4.48 -6.97
CA THR A 30 -4.79 -4.32 -6.55
C THR A 30 -3.91 -3.90 -7.72
N VAL A 31 -4.09 -4.53 -8.89
CA VAL A 31 -3.40 -4.18 -10.13
C VAL A 31 -3.75 -2.76 -10.59
N LEU A 32 -5.02 -2.38 -10.54
CA LEU A 32 -5.47 -1.03 -10.91
C LEU A 32 -4.90 0.05 -9.99
N ILE A 33 -4.83 -0.19 -8.68
CA ILE A 33 -4.18 0.71 -7.73
C ILE A 33 -2.70 0.86 -8.09
N GLY A 34 -1.99 -0.26 -8.24
CA GLY A 34 -0.58 -0.25 -8.63
C GLY A 34 -0.35 0.51 -9.94
N ALA A 35 -1.16 0.26 -10.97
CA ALA A 35 -1.04 0.94 -12.25
C ALA A 35 -1.30 2.45 -12.16
N ALA A 36 -2.36 2.87 -11.45
CA ALA A 36 -2.71 4.27 -11.28
C ALA A 36 -1.58 5.04 -10.56
N PHE A 37 -1.04 4.47 -9.48
CA PHE A 37 0.06 5.09 -8.78
C PHE A 37 1.40 5.00 -9.53
N GLY A 38 1.65 3.94 -10.31
CA GLY A 38 2.85 3.84 -11.14
C GLY A 38 2.95 4.98 -12.16
N VAL A 39 1.82 5.44 -12.70
CA VAL A 39 1.75 6.66 -13.51
C VAL A 39 1.93 7.91 -12.64
N ALA A 40 1.27 7.97 -11.47
CA ALA A 40 1.39 9.11 -10.55
C ALA A 40 2.84 9.34 -10.06
N PHE A 41 3.62 8.26 -9.90
CA PHE A 41 5.03 8.29 -9.54
C PHE A 41 5.91 9.02 -10.54
N LEU A 42 5.53 9.08 -11.83
CA LEU A 42 6.24 9.91 -12.81
C LEU A 42 6.09 11.39 -12.45
N GLY A 43 4.85 11.83 -12.20
CA GLY A 43 4.57 13.21 -11.79
C GLY A 43 5.21 13.56 -10.46
N TYR A 44 5.14 12.63 -9.49
CA TYR A 44 5.79 12.82 -8.20
C TYR A 44 7.32 12.84 -8.29
N GLY A 45 7.91 12.02 -9.17
CA GLY A 45 9.35 12.04 -9.45
C GLY A 45 9.81 13.37 -10.05
N GLN A 46 9.03 13.96 -10.95
CA GLN A 46 9.31 15.31 -11.47
C GLN A 46 9.23 16.36 -10.36
N LEU A 47 8.21 16.29 -9.50
CA LEU A 47 8.08 17.18 -8.35
C LEU A 47 9.26 17.03 -7.38
N TYR A 48 9.69 15.79 -7.12
CA TYR A 48 10.84 15.47 -6.29
C TYR A 48 12.11 16.13 -6.84
N THR A 49 12.35 16.00 -8.14
CA THR A 49 13.50 16.63 -8.82
C THR A 49 13.42 18.16 -8.79
N LEU A 50 12.22 18.73 -8.98
CA LEU A 50 12.00 20.17 -8.94
C LEU A 50 12.27 20.77 -7.55
N ILE A 51 11.91 20.04 -6.48
CA ILE A 51 12.12 20.46 -5.09
C ILE A 51 13.56 20.16 -4.62
N GLY A 52 14.28 19.27 -5.30
CA GLY A 52 15.64 18.85 -4.95
C GLY A 52 16.63 19.98 -4.62
N PRO A 53 16.65 21.13 -5.31
CA PRO A 53 17.50 22.26 -4.93
C PRO A 53 17.20 22.81 -3.52
N LEU A 54 15.94 22.81 -3.07
CA LEU A 54 15.58 23.27 -1.73
C LEU A 54 16.09 22.31 -0.66
N THR A 55 16.01 20.99 -0.91
CA THR A 55 16.51 19.99 0.02
C THR A 55 18.03 19.83 -0.05
N SER A 56 18.70 20.32 -1.11
CA SER A 56 20.16 20.21 -1.24
C SER A 56 20.94 20.94 -0.14
N ALA A 57 20.42 22.06 0.36
CA ALA A 57 21.02 22.81 1.48
C ALA A 57 20.92 22.06 2.81
N PHE A 58 19.92 21.18 2.94
CA PHE A 58 19.70 20.34 4.11
C PHE A 58 19.17 18.97 3.68
N LYS A 59 20.11 18.13 3.20
CA LYS A 59 19.81 16.84 2.58
C LYS A 59 18.86 15.94 3.39
N PRO A 60 18.94 15.87 4.73
CA PRO A 60 18.01 15.05 5.53
C PRO A 60 16.52 15.39 5.35
N ALA A 61 16.16 16.60 4.89
CA ALA A 61 14.77 16.96 4.62
C ALA A 61 14.15 16.17 3.46
N GLU A 62 14.94 15.54 2.58
CA GLU A 62 14.42 14.63 1.55
C GLU A 62 13.57 13.51 2.16
N GLY A 63 13.90 13.08 3.39
CA GLY A 63 13.11 12.09 4.11
C GLY A 63 11.64 12.49 4.31
N LEU A 64 11.33 13.79 4.36
CA LEU A 64 9.94 14.27 4.50
C LEU A 64 9.07 13.97 3.26
N LEU A 65 9.68 13.71 2.12
CA LEU A 65 9.00 13.42 0.86
C LEU A 65 8.75 11.90 0.67
N MET A 66 9.33 11.06 1.52
CA MET A 66 9.38 9.62 1.22
C MET A 66 8.04 8.89 1.33
N GLY A 67 7.15 9.29 2.24
CA GLY A 67 5.92 8.56 2.52
C GLY A 67 4.93 8.47 1.34
N ILE A 68 5.00 9.39 0.36
CA ILE A 68 4.11 9.34 -0.82
C ILE A 68 4.41 8.11 -1.69
N TRP A 69 5.66 7.67 -1.73
CA TRP A 69 6.07 6.48 -2.49
C TRP A 69 5.47 5.19 -1.94
N PHE A 70 4.98 5.16 -0.69
CA PHE A 70 4.47 3.91 -0.08
C PHE A 70 2.93 3.85 -0.08
N LEU A 71 2.27 4.86 -0.67
CA LEU A 71 0.82 4.95 -0.74
C LEU A 71 0.14 3.79 -1.49
N PRO A 72 0.65 3.29 -2.63
CA PRO A 72 0.01 2.18 -3.34
C PRO A 72 -0.14 0.96 -2.43
N ALA A 73 0.93 0.59 -1.73
CA ALA A 73 0.95 -0.49 -0.75
C ALA A 73 -0.14 -0.30 0.31
N MET A 74 -0.20 0.88 0.93
CA MET A 74 -1.11 1.18 2.03
C MET A 74 -2.58 1.15 1.59
N VAL A 75 -2.89 1.81 0.47
CA VAL A 75 -4.25 1.88 -0.06
C VAL A 75 -4.74 0.49 -0.46
N ALA A 76 -3.93 -0.30 -1.17
CA ALA A 76 -4.29 -1.66 -1.54
C ALA A 76 -4.54 -2.54 -0.31
N MET A 77 -3.65 -2.50 0.69
CA MET A 77 -3.80 -3.29 1.91
C MET A 77 -5.07 -2.95 2.69
N LEU A 78 -5.39 -1.65 2.83
CA LEU A 78 -6.55 -1.18 3.58
C LEU A 78 -7.88 -1.49 2.88
N LEU A 79 -7.90 -1.51 1.54
CA LEU A 79 -9.09 -1.81 0.74
C LEU A 79 -9.33 -3.31 0.57
N VAL A 80 -8.28 -4.04 0.16
CA VAL A 80 -8.36 -5.45 -0.24
C VAL A 80 -8.27 -6.39 0.96
N ARG A 81 -7.43 -6.05 1.96
CA ARG A 81 -7.30 -6.78 3.23
C ARG A 81 -6.90 -8.24 3.07
N LYS A 82 -5.99 -8.51 2.13
CA LYS A 82 -5.45 -9.86 1.85
C LYS A 82 -3.92 -9.87 1.99
N PRO A 83 -3.33 -10.95 2.51
CA PRO A 83 -1.88 -11.12 2.52
C PRO A 83 -1.31 -10.99 1.10
N GLY A 84 -0.27 -10.17 0.98
CA GLY A 84 0.42 -9.83 -0.26
C GLY A 84 -0.17 -8.64 -1.02
N ALA A 85 -1.27 -8.02 -0.55
CA ALA A 85 -1.91 -6.92 -1.26
C ALA A 85 -1.04 -5.66 -1.27
N ALA A 86 -0.32 -5.37 -0.19
CA ALA A 86 0.54 -4.21 -0.10
C ALA A 86 1.73 -4.39 -1.05
N LEU A 87 2.40 -5.53 -0.95
CA LEU A 87 3.56 -5.86 -1.76
C LEU A 87 3.24 -5.88 -3.27
N LEU A 88 2.11 -6.49 -3.65
CA LEU A 88 1.72 -6.61 -5.05
C LEU A 88 1.44 -5.23 -5.68
N ALA A 89 0.66 -4.38 -5.00
CA ALA A 89 0.34 -3.05 -5.53
C ALA A 89 1.60 -2.19 -5.69
N GLU A 90 2.48 -2.20 -4.70
CA GLU A 90 3.71 -1.42 -4.71
C GLU A 90 4.67 -1.90 -5.79
N MET A 91 4.83 -3.22 -5.94
CA MET A 91 5.66 -3.79 -6.99
C MET A 91 5.17 -3.39 -8.38
N ILE A 92 3.86 -3.44 -8.61
CA ILE A 92 3.28 -3.03 -9.89
C ILE A 92 3.50 -1.54 -10.12
N ALA A 93 3.28 -0.69 -9.11
CA ALA A 93 3.51 0.75 -9.21
C ALA A 93 4.98 1.06 -9.55
N ALA A 94 5.91 0.47 -8.81
CA ALA A 94 7.34 0.67 -8.97
C ALA A 94 7.87 0.15 -10.32
N VAL A 95 7.48 -1.07 -10.73
CA VAL A 95 7.88 -1.63 -12.02
C VAL A 95 7.29 -0.82 -13.17
N LEU A 96 6.01 -0.42 -13.09
CA LEU A 96 5.40 0.39 -14.13
C LEU A 96 6.08 1.77 -14.22
N SER A 97 6.35 2.42 -13.09
CA SER A 97 7.07 3.70 -13.05
C SER A 97 8.48 3.57 -13.64
N MET A 98 9.19 2.49 -13.32
CA MET A 98 10.48 2.16 -13.92
C MET A 98 10.39 2.04 -15.44
N LEU A 99 9.43 1.27 -15.95
CA LEU A 99 9.25 1.05 -17.39
C LEU A 99 8.83 2.32 -18.14
N LEU A 100 8.12 3.23 -17.47
CA LEU A 100 7.70 4.51 -18.02
C LEU A 100 8.78 5.60 -17.91
N GLY A 101 9.98 5.27 -17.44
CA GLY A 101 11.14 6.18 -17.47
C GLY A 101 11.44 6.88 -16.15
N SER A 102 11.17 6.25 -15.00
CA SER A 102 11.69 6.71 -13.71
C SER A 102 13.21 6.97 -13.77
N GLN A 103 13.63 8.11 -13.23
CA GLN A 103 15.03 8.54 -13.18
C GLN A 103 15.95 7.62 -12.36
N TRP A 104 15.38 6.78 -11.48
CA TRP A 104 16.14 5.82 -10.67
C TRP A 104 16.22 4.42 -11.30
N GLY A 105 15.59 4.20 -12.47
CA GLY A 105 15.65 2.94 -13.21
C GLY A 105 15.30 1.74 -12.33
N TRP A 106 16.13 0.69 -12.41
CA TRP A 106 15.99 -0.56 -11.64
C TRP A 106 15.91 -0.37 -10.12
N GLY A 107 16.55 0.69 -9.60
CA GLY A 107 16.48 1.02 -8.19
C GLY A 107 15.05 1.28 -7.71
N THR A 108 14.19 1.80 -8.58
CA THR A 108 12.75 2.01 -8.31
C THR A 108 12.06 0.70 -7.98
N ALA A 109 12.33 -0.38 -8.73
CA ALA A 109 11.72 -1.69 -8.50
C ALA A 109 12.20 -2.32 -7.18
N MET A 110 13.47 -2.14 -6.82
CA MET A 110 14.02 -2.59 -5.53
C MET A 110 13.44 -1.82 -4.36
N SER A 111 13.33 -0.49 -4.48
CA SER A 111 12.60 0.37 -3.54
C SER A 111 11.17 -0.13 -3.34
N GLY A 112 10.40 -0.33 -4.43
CA GLY A 112 9.04 -0.83 -4.33
C GLY A 112 8.92 -2.20 -3.62
N LEU A 113 9.91 -3.08 -3.79
CA LEU A 113 10.00 -4.34 -3.04
C LEU A 113 10.08 -4.09 -1.54
N VAL A 114 11.05 -3.28 -1.12
CA VAL A 114 11.36 -3.02 0.28
C VAL A 114 10.22 -2.26 0.96
N GLN A 115 9.70 -1.23 0.30
CA GLN A 115 8.57 -0.42 0.78
C GLN A 115 7.31 -1.26 0.94
N GLY A 116 6.95 -2.05 -0.08
CA GLY A 116 5.79 -2.93 -0.04
C GLY A 116 5.87 -3.96 1.07
N MET A 117 7.06 -4.57 1.26
CA MET A 117 7.31 -5.50 2.36
C MET A 117 7.17 -4.83 3.73
N GLY A 118 7.63 -3.59 3.87
CA GLY A 118 7.52 -2.85 5.12
C GLY A 118 6.07 -2.58 5.53
N VAL A 119 5.21 -2.20 4.59
CA VAL A 119 3.77 -2.06 4.85
C VAL A 119 3.17 -3.42 5.19
N GLU A 120 3.44 -4.45 4.39
CA GLU A 120 2.91 -5.80 4.59
C GLU A 120 3.27 -6.34 5.99
N LEU A 121 4.50 -6.10 6.45
CA LEU A 121 4.98 -6.53 7.76
C LEU A 121 4.13 -5.96 8.89
N ALA A 122 3.71 -4.69 8.83
CA ALA A 122 2.87 -4.10 9.88
C ALA A 122 1.49 -4.77 9.99
N PHE A 123 0.89 -5.12 8.86
CA PHE A 123 -0.39 -5.84 8.87
C PHE A 123 -0.21 -7.31 9.25
N LEU A 124 0.91 -7.93 8.88
CA LEU A 124 1.30 -9.25 9.33
C LEU A 124 1.45 -9.33 10.86
N LEU A 125 1.99 -8.28 11.52
CA LEU A 125 2.06 -8.19 12.99
C LEU A 125 0.67 -8.26 13.66
N THR A 126 -0.37 -7.85 12.94
CA THR A 126 -1.77 -7.98 13.40
C THR A 126 -2.47 -9.22 12.87
N ALA A 127 -1.72 -10.12 12.22
CA ALA A 127 -2.23 -11.28 11.49
C ALA A 127 -3.33 -10.93 10.47
N TYR A 128 -3.24 -9.74 9.84
CA TYR A 128 -4.24 -9.19 8.93
C TYR A 128 -5.64 -9.04 9.56
N ARG A 129 -5.71 -8.85 10.88
CA ARG A 129 -6.98 -8.72 11.61
C ARG A 129 -7.38 -7.27 11.91
N ARG A 130 -6.45 -6.31 11.80
CA ARG A 130 -6.71 -4.91 12.17
C ARG A 130 -6.33 -3.95 11.03
N PHE A 131 -7.30 -3.13 10.61
CA PHE A 131 -7.18 -2.15 9.53
C PHE A 131 -7.52 -0.74 10.03
N THR A 132 -6.83 -0.32 11.08
CA THR A 132 -7.08 0.94 11.81
C THR A 132 -5.99 1.96 11.52
N LEU A 133 -6.26 3.23 11.81
CA LEU A 133 -5.29 4.32 11.61
C LEU A 133 -3.93 4.05 12.31
N PRO A 134 -3.86 3.61 13.59
CA PRO A 134 -2.56 3.31 14.20
C PRO A 134 -1.76 2.22 13.48
N VAL A 135 -2.43 1.19 12.94
CA VAL A 135 -1.77 0.13 12.17
C VAL A 135 -1.28 0.66 10.83
N ALA A 136 -2.06 1.52 10.16
CA ALA A 136 -1.64 2.19 8.93
C ALA A 136 -0.43 3.10 9.16
N MET A 137 -0.44 3.91 10.22
CA MET A 137 0.71 4.75 10.60
C MET A 137 1.94 3.89 10.89
N LEU A 138 1.79 2.80 11.65
CA LEU A 138 2.88 1.84 11.90
C LEU A 138 3.40 1.22 10.60
N GLY A 139 2.53 0.87 9.65
CA GLY A 139 2.92 0.38 8.32
C GLY A 139 3.76 1.37 7.54
N GLY A 140 3.38 2.64 7.53
CA GLY A 140 4.18 3.70 6.94
C GLY A 140 5.54 3.89 7.63
N VAL A 141 5.59 3.80 8.96
CA VAL A 141 6.85 3.89 9.74
C VAL A 141 7.78 2.71 9.44
N ILE A 142 7.26 1.49 9.39
CA ILE A 142 8.06 0.29 9.08
C ILE A 142 8.57 0.37 7.64
N ALA A 143 7.73 0.72 6.67
CA ALA A 143 8.14 0.96 5.28
C ALA A 143 9.24 2.02 5.16
N ALA A 144 9.08 3.15 5.84
CA ALA A 144 10.10 4.20 5.87
C ALA A 144 11.43 3.73 6.47
N ALA A 145 11.40 2.92 7.53
CA ALA A 145 12.61 2.42 8.18
C ALA A 145 13.39 1.47 7.28
N VAL A 146 12.69 0.54 6.62
CA VAL A 146 13.33 -0.43 5.70
C VAL A 146 13.81 0.27 4.42
N GLU A 147 13.05 1.25 3.92
CA GLU A 147 13.45 2.02 2.75
C GLU A 147 14.67 2.90 3.03
N TRP A 148 14.69 3.59 4.17
CA TRP A 148 15.88 4.34 4.60
C TRP A 148 17.11 3.45 4.69
N LEU A 149 16.96 2.21 5.18
CA LEU A 149 18.05 1.26 5.25
C LEU A 149 18.58 0.93 3.85
N TYR A 150 17.68 0.66 2.89
CA TYR A 150 18.04 0.45 1.49
C TYR A 150 18.74 1.69 0.90
N GLU A 151 18.17 2.89 1.08
CA GLU A 151 18.74 4.12 0.53
C GLU A 151 20.12 4.46 1.12
N LYS A 152 20.31 4.24 2.43
CA LYS A 152 21.60 4.47 3.09
C LYS A 152 22.72 3.65 2.43
N PHE A 153 22.44 2.41 2.04
CA PHE A 153 23.45 1.54 1.44
C PHE A 153 23.51 1.60 -0.09
N SER A 154 22.46 2.09 -0.76
CA SER A 154 22.40 2.15 -2.23
C SER A 154 22.72 3.53 -2.79
N TYR A 155 22.35 4.61 -2.10
CA TYR A 155 22.44 5.99 -2.61
C TYR A 155 23.21 6.94 -1.70
N TYR A 156 23.18 6.73 -0.38
CA TYR A 156 23.76 7.65 0.61
C TYR A 156 24.89 7.04 1.44
N GLN A 157 25.73 6.22 0.80
CA GLN A 157 26.82 5.49 1.45
C GLN A 157 27.76 6.42 2.22
N ASP A 158 28.15 7.54 1.58
CA ASP A 158 29.09 8.52 2.13
C ASP A 158 28.45 9.52 3.11
N MET A 159 27.13 9.49 3.27
CA MET A 159 26.44 10.39 4.21
C MET A 159 26.83 10.06 5.65
N ALA A 160 27.28 11.07 6.41
CA ALA A 160 27.59 10.90 7.83
C ALA A 160 26.40 10.31 8.61
N TRP A 161 26.68 9.42 9.57
CA TRP A 161 25.65 8.75 10.37
C TRP A 161 24.70 9.71 11.09
N SER A 162 25.21 10.84 11.60
CA SER A 162 24.39 11.87 12.25
C SER A 162 23.32 12.44 11.31
N ALA A 163 23.71 12.82 10.09
CA ALA A 163 22.79 13.30 9.06
C ALA A 163 21.83 12.19 8.59
N SER A 164 22.35 10.95 8.48
CA SER A 164 21.56 9.80 8.08
C SER A 164 20.47 9.45 9.09
N PHE A 165 20.75 9.48 10.40
CA PHE A 165 19.72 9.28 11.43
C PHE A 165 18.71 10.43 11.49
N LEU A 166 19.12 11.65 11.17
CA LEU A 166 18.18 12.76 11.04
C LEU A 166 17.24 12.55 9.84
N MET A 167 17.79 12.07 8.71
CA MET A 167 17.01 11.68 7.54
C MET A 167 16.04 10.54 7.88
N LEU A 168 16.49 9.53 8.65
CA LEU A 168 15.62 8.47 9.16
C LEU A 168 14.44 9.07 9.92
N ALA A 169 14.67 9.94 10.89
CA ALA A 169 13.59 10.56 11.66
C ALA A 169 12.57 11.27 10.76
N MET A 170 13.04 12.00 9.74
CA MET A 170 12.18 12.64 8.73
C MET A 170 11.41 11.60 7.89
N CYS A 171 12.05 10.53 7.44
CA CYS A 171 11.42 9.42 6.74
C CYS A 171 10.33 8.77 7.59
N LEU A 172 10.58 8.51 8.88
CA LEU A 172 9.60 7.89 9.77
C LEU A 172 8.36 8.77 9.95
N ILE A 173 8.55 10.08 10.13
CA ILE A 173 7.45 11.05 10.21
C ILE A 173 6.67 11.07 8.89
N SER A 174 7.37 11.13 7.75
CA SER A 174 6.75 11.10 6.43
C SER A 174 5.97 9.82 6.18
N GLY A 175 6.54 8.66 6.49
CA GLY A 175 5.87 7.37 6.40
C GLY A 175 4.61 7.33 7.26
N ALA A 176 4.68 7.73 8.52
CA ALA A 176 3.52 7.78 9.40
C ALA A 176 2.38 8.64 8.84
N VAL A 177 2.72 9.82 8.31
CA VAL A 177 1.75 10.85 7.90
C VAL A 177 1.33 10.67 6.43
N LEU A 178 2.27 10.74 5.49
CA LEU A 178 2.01 10.74 4.05
C LEU A 178 1.69 9.34 3.49
N CYS A 179 2.17 8.26 4.11
CA CYS A 179 1.72 6.91 3.76
C CYS A 179 0.55 6.50 4.67
N GLY A 180 0.76 6.45 5.98
CA GLY A 180 -0.18 5.88 6.94
C GLY A 180 -1.48 6.68 7.08
N LEU A 181 -1.39 7.92 7.58
CA LEU A 181 -2.57 8.76 7.80
C LEU A 181 -3.28 9.12 6.49
N LEU A 182 -2.54 9.58 5.47
CA LEU A 182 -3.10 9.95 4.18
C LEU A 182 -3.69 8.73 3.45
N GLY A 183 -3.00 7.60 3.40
CA GLY A 183 -3.51 6.36 2.80
C GLY A 183 -4.74 5.84 3.52
N TRP A 184 -4.80 5.97 4.85
CA TRP A 184 -5.99 5.65 5.63
C TRP A 184 -7.16 6.57 5.30
N ALA A 185 -6.94 7.89 5.27
CA ALA A 185 -7.96 8.87 4.93
C ALA A 185 -8.49 8.67 3.51
N ALA A 186 -7.60 8.48 2.53
CA ALA A 186 -7.96 8.20 1.14
C ALA A 186 -8.78 6.90 1.03
N SER A 187 -8.39 5.84 1.74
CA SER A 187 -9.14 4.58 1.75
C SER A 187 -10.54 4.74 2.37
N ARG A 188 -10.70 5.59 3.38
CA ARG A 188 -12.01 5.92 3.96
C ARG A 188 -12.87 6.74 2.99
N ALA A 189 -12.28 7.73 2.32
CA ALA A 189 -12.97 8.52 1.30
C ALA A 189 -13.48 7.63 0.16
N LEU A 190 -12.65 6.72 -0.36
CA LEU A 190 -13.04 5.77 -1.41
C LEU A 190 -14.16 4.82 -0.97
N VAL A 191 -14.15 4.39 0.30
CA VAL A 191 -15.23 3.57 0.85
C VAL A 191 -16.52 4.38 0.96
N ALA A 192 -16.44 5.66 1.32
CA ALA A 192 -17.62 6.53 1.43
C ALA A 192 -18.29 6.83 0.08
N THR A 193 -17.58 6.68 -1.06
CA THR A 193 -18.19 6.85 -2.40
C THR A 193 -18.97 5.63 -2.88
N GLY A 194 -18.87 4.48 -2.21
CA GLY A 194 -19.47 3.22 -2.65
C GLY A 194 -18.72 2.51 -3.79
N ALA A 195 -17.70 3.13 -4.38
CA ALA A 195 -16.96 2.58 -5.52
C ALA A 195 -16.25 1.25 -5.21
N VAL A 196 -16.02 0.95 -3.94
CA VAL A 196 -15.31 -0.24 -3.43
C VAL A 196 -16.18 -1.14 -2.56
N ASP A 197 -17.51 -1.06 -2.66
CA ASP A 197 -18.46 -1.88 -1.89
C ASP A 197 -18.26 -3.38 -2.08
N THR A 198 -17.76 -3.77 -3.24
CA THR A 198 -17.44 -5.16 -3.56
C THR A 198 -16.20 -5.69 -2.84
N LEU A 199 -15.34 -4.83 -2.28
CA LEU A 199 -14.10 -5.15 -1.57
C LEU A 199 -14.31 -5.36 -0.07
N ALA A 200 -13.29 -5.86 0.61
CA ALA A 200 -13.37 -6.15 2.05
C ALA A 200 -13.70 -4.90 2.89
N ALA A 201 -13.07 -3.76 2.58
CA ALA A 201 -13.32 -2.51 3.28
C ALA A 201 -14.73 -1.95 3.08
N GLY A 202 -15.29 -2.07 1.88
CA GLY A 202 -16.65 -1.63 1.57
C GLY A 202 -17.71 -2.47 2.27
N ARG A 203 -17.59 -3.81 2.18
CA ARG A 203 -18.52 -4.74 2.87
C ARG A 203 -18.59 -4.53 4.40
N GLU A 204 -17.45 -4.22 5.04
CA GLU A 204 -17.44 -3.91 6.48
C GLU A 204 -18.18 -2.60 6.79
N HIS A 205 -18.04 -1.58 5.93
CA HIS A 205 -18.71 -0.30 6.10
C HIS A 205 -20.23 -0.44 5.99
N SER A 206 -20.73 -1.13 4.95
CA SER A 206 -22.16 -1.40 4.79
C SER A 206 -22.74 -2.21 5.95
N ARG A 207 -21.97 -3.14 6.53
CA ARG A 207 -22.39 -3.91 7.70
C ARG A 207 -22.50 -3.04 8.96
N THR A 208 -21.56 -2.12 9.16
CA THR A 208 -21.58 -1.20 10.31
C THR A 208 -22.70 -0.17 10.19
N ALA A 209 -23.05 0.26 8.97
CA ALA A 209 -24.14 1.21 8.72
C ALA A 209 -25.55 0.59 8.87
N ALA A 210 -25.66 -0.74 8.85
CA ALA A 210 -26.93 -1.47 9.00
C ALA A 210 -27.26 -1.86 10.46
N VAL A 211 -26.38 -1.52 11.41
CA VAL A 211 -26.52 -1.76 12.86
C VAL A 211 -26.79 -0.44 13.55
#